data_AF-A0A7Y0SD88-F1
#
_entry.id   AF-A0A7Y0SD88-F1
#
_cell.length_a   1.000
_cell.length_b   1.000
_cell.length_c   1.000
_cell.angle_alpha   90.00
_cell.angle_beta   90.00
_cell.angle_gamma   90.00
#
_symmetry.space_group_name_H-M   'P 1'
#
loop_
_entity.id
_entity.type
_entity.pdbx_description
1 polymer ?
#
loop_
_entity_poly.entity_id
_entity_poly.type
_entity_poly.pdbx_seq_one_letter_code
_entity_poly.pdbx_strand_id
1 'polypeptide(L)'
;RPLEEQGVLVRRSREQLEQEIGKFTIIEKDGLIIGCAALYPYPEERKAEMACVAIHPDYRDGNRGLLLLNYMKHRSKSETIDQIFVLTTHSLHWFREQ
;
A
#
# COMPACT_ATOMS: atom_id res chain seq x y z
N ARG A 1 17.25 3.34 7.67
CA ARG A 1 16.48 3.28 8.94
C ARG A 1 15.09 2.76 8.60
N PRO A 2 14.56 1.76 9.31
CA PRO A 2 13.20 1.24 9.12
C PRO A 2 12.17 2.39 9.13
N LEU A 3 11.16 2.31 8.26
CA LEU A 3 10.09 3.33 8.18
C LEU A 3 9.29 3.42 9.50
N GLU A 4 9.28 2.34 10.29
CA GLU A 4 8.70 2.29 11.64
C GLU A 4 9.45 3.20 12.62
N GLU A 5 10.79 3.19 12.60
CA GLU A 5 11.62 4.08 13.44
C GLU A 5 11.48 5.56 13.04
N GLN A 6 11.02 5.81 11.80
CA GLN A 6 10.75 7.15 11.28
C GLN A 6 9.31 7.61 11.53
N GLY A 7 8.45 6.76 12.14
CA GLY A 7 7.05 7.07 12.39
C GLY A 7 6.17 7.12 11.13
N VAL A 8 6.70 6.69 9.97
CA VAL A 8 5.99 6.69 8.68
C VAL A 8 5.05 5.50 8.58
N LEU A 9 5.39 4.38 9.22
CA LEU A 9 4.54 3.19 9.31
C LEU A 9 4.29 2.82 10.78
N VAL A 10 3.05 2.45 11.08
CA VAL A 10 2.70 1.83 12.36
C VAL A 10 3.31 0.43 12.40
N ARG A 11 4.01 0.11 13.50
CA ARG A 11 4.64 -1.20 13.74
C ARG A 11 3.61 -2.32 13.61
N ARG A 12 3.96 -3.39 12.88
CA ARG A 12 3.19 -4.64 12.82
C ARG A 12 4.01 -5.80 13.35
N SER A 13 3.42 -6.64 14.19
CA SER A 13 4.07 -7.87 14.63
C SER A 13 4.14 -8.88 13.48
N ARG A 14 5.06 -9.85 13.59
CA ARG A 14 5.16 -10.95 12.63
C ARG A 14 3.84 -11.72 12.52
N GLU A 15 3.20 -12.02 13.66
CA GLU A 15 1.91 -12.72 13.72
C GLU A 15 0.82 -11.92 13.00
N GLN A 16 0.78 -10.59 13.18
CA GLN A 16 -0.17 -9.73 12.46
C GLN A 16 0.08 -9.79 10.95
N LEU A 17 1.34 -9.73 10.50
CA LEU A 17 1.66 -9.85 9.08
C LEU A 17 1.26 -11.22 8.51
N GLU A 18 1.48 -12.30 9.26
CA GLU A 18 1.10 -13.66 8.84
C GLU A 18 -0.42 -13.81 8.71
N GLN A 19 -1.19 -13.25 9.65
CA GLN A 19 -2.65 -13.24 9.59
C GLN A 19 -3.20 -12.37 8.45
N GLU A 20 -2.53 -11.26 8.14
CA GLU A 20 -2.99 -10.28 7.16
C GLU A 20 -2.35 -10.41 5.78
N ILE A 21 -1.50 -11.42 5.55
CA ILE A 21 -0.64 -11.50 4.36
C ILE A 21 -1.42 -11.41 3.04
N GLY A 22 -2.65 -11.95 2.99
CA GLY A 22 -3.52 -11.89 1.81
C GLY A 22 -4.00 -10.48 1.41
N LYS A 23 -3.86 -9.51 2.32
CA LYS A 23 -4.16 -8.09 2.08
C LYS A 23 -2.99 -7.35 1.43
N PHE A 24 -1.78 -7.90 1.49
CA PHE A 24 -0.57 -7.25 0.99
C PHE A 24 -0.31 -7.58 -0.48
N THR A 25 0.17 -6.58 -1.21
CA THR A 25 0.76 -6.71 -2.54
C THR A 25 2.20 -6.23 -2.46
N ILE A 26 3.12 -6.96 -3.09
CA ILE A 26 4.53 -6.61 -3.15
C ILE A 26 4.97 -6.38 -4.60
N ILE A 27 6.00 -5.56 -4.76
CA ILE A 27 6.82 -5.52 -5.96
C ILE A 27 8.13 -6.22 -5.61
N GLU A 28 8.45 -7.27 -6.36
CA GLU A 28 9.70 -8.01 -6.25
C GLU A 28 10.55 -7.76 -7.51
N LYS A 29 11.85 -7.62 -7.31
CA LYS A 29 12.84 -7.53 -8.38
C LYS A 29 14.10 -8.28 -7.95
N ASP A 30 14.49 -9.28 -8.72
CA ASP A 30 15.70 -10.07 -8.50
C ASP A 30 15.77 -10.68 -7.08
N GLY A 31 14.63 -11.15 -6.55
CA GLY A 31 14.49 -11.69 -5.20
C GLY A 31 14.40 -10.65 -4.09
N LEU A 32 14.53 -9.36 -4.40
CA LEU A 32 14.39 -8.26 -3.45
C LEU A 32 12.98 -7.67 -3.48
N ILE A 33 12.35 -7.55 -2.32
CA ILE A 33 11.10 -6.78 -2.19
C ILE A 33 11.43 -5.29 -2.24
N ILE A 34 11.01 -4.63 -3.32
CA ILE A 34 11.30 -3.21 -3.58
C ILE A 34 10.09 -2.31 -3.36
N GLY A 35 8.91 -2.87 -3.09
CA GLY A 35 7.74 -2.10 -2.70
C GLY A 35 6.63 -2.97 -2.10
N CYS A 36 5.77 -2.36 -1.30
CA CYS A 36 4.58 -3.00 -0.78
C CYS A 36 3.43 -2.01 -0.58
N ALA A 37 2.21 -2.54 -0.57
CA ALA A 37 0.99 -1.86 -0.13
C ALA A 37 -0.01 -2.90 0.37
N ALA A 38 -0.89 -2.51 1.27
CA ALA A 38 -2.00 -3.32 1.77
C ALA A 38 -3.35 -2.70 1.39
N LEU A 39 -4.35 -3.55 1.17
CA LEU A 39 -5.72 -3.15 0.88
C LEU A 39 -6.66 -3.70 1.94
N TYR A 40 -7.37 -2.82 2.64
CA TYR A 40 -8.34 -3.17 3.68
C TYR A 40 -9.75 -2.83 3.19
N PRO A 41 -10.56 -3.83 2.80
CA PRO A 41 -11.91 -3.59 2.28
C PRO A 41 -12.90 -3.26 3.39
N TYR A 42 -13.83 -2.38 3.07
CA TYR A 42 -15.03 -1.98 3.83
C TYR A 42 -16.25 -2.27 2.95
N PRO A 43 -16.75 -3.52 2.92
CA PRO A 43 -17.72 -3.96 1.91
C PRO A 43 -19.06 -3.25 2.00
N GLU A 44 -19.52 -2.93 3.21
CA GLU A 44 -20.81 -2.26 3.44
C GLU A 44 -20.82 -0.85 2.84
N GLU A 45 -19.70 -0.15 2.92
CA GLU A 45 -19.51 1.20 2.38
C GLU A 45 -18.96 1.21 0.95
N ARG A 46 -18.69 0.03 0.36
CA ARG A 46 -18.03 -0.13 -0.96
C ARG A 46 -16.70 0.62 -1.06
N LYS A 47 -15.97 0.69 0.05
CA LYS A 47 -14.69 1.40 0.18
C LYS A 47 -13.54 0.45 0.47
N ALA A 48 -12.31 0.92 0.23
CA ALA A 48 -11.12 0.28 0.76
C ALA A 48 -10.09 1.31 1.21
N GLU A 49 -9.39 1.00 2.29
CA GLU A 49 -8.19 1.73 2.67
C GLU A 49 -6.98 1.13 1.96
N MET A 50 -6.22 1.95 1.24
CA MET A 50 -4.87 1.59 0.81
C MET A 50 -3.88 2.08 1.86
N ALA A 51 -3.25 1.14 2.56
CA ALA A 51 -2.35 1.40 3.67
C ALA A 51 -0.98 0.77 3.43
N CYS A 52 -0.03 1.05 4.33
CA CYS A 52 1.31 0.45 4.33
C CYS A 52 2.05 0.60 2.99
N VAL A 53 1.90 1.75 2.34
CA VAL A 53 2.54 2.02 1.05
C VAL A 53 4.01 2.38 1.28
N ALA A 54 4.92 1.54 0.81
CA ALA A 54 6.36 1.77 0.92
C ALA A 54 7.07 1.36 -0.36
N ILE A 55 8.02 2.19 -0.80
CA ILE A 55 8.95 1.89 -1.90
C ILE A 55 10.36 1.98 -1.36
N HIS A 56 11.18 0.99 -1.70
CA HIS A 56 12.60 0.95 -1.36
C HIS A 56 13.29 2.24 -1.84
N PRO A 57 14.13 2.90 -1.02
CA PRO A 57 14.72 4.21 -1.33
C PRO A 57 15.35 4.30 -2.72
N ASP A 58 16.17 3.31 -3.08
CA ASP A 58 16.89 3.25 -4.37
C ASP A 58 15.96 3.08 -5.60
N TYR A 59 14.67 2.87 -5.37
CA TYR A 59 13.67 2.59 -6.41
C TYR A 59 12.53 3.62 -6.44
N ARG A 60 12.64 4.73 -5.68
CA ARG A 60 11.58 5.75 -5.52
C ARG A 60 11.34 6.61 -6.76
N ASP A 61 12.37 6.92 -7.55
CA ASP A 61 12.27 7.81 -8.72
C ASP A 61 11.62 7.16 -9.95
N GLY A 62 10.74 6.18 -9.74
CA GLY A 62 10.02 5.49 -10.81
C GLY A 62 8.53 5.33 -10.51
N ASN A 63 7.79 4.82 -11.49
CA ASN A 63 6.33 4.69 -11.43
C ASN A 63 5.83 3.55 -10.51
N ARG A 64 6.62 3.12 -9.52
CA ARG A 64 6.30 1.95 -8.67
C ARG A 64 5.16 2.22 -7.70
N GLY A 65 5.10 3.42 -7.12
CA GLY A 65 3.95 3.84 -6.31
C GLY A 65 2.66 3.85 -7.13
N LEU A 66 2.73 4.37 -8.36
CA LEU A 66 1.60 4.39 -9.29
C LEU A 66 1.21 2.98 -9.75
N LEU A 67 2.19 2.09 -9.94
CA LEU A 67 1.95 0.69 -10.27
C LEU A 67 1.15 -0.02 -9.15
N LEU A 68 1.56 0.15 -7.89
CA LEU A 68 0.81 -0.36 -6.74
C LEU A 68 -0.60 0.23 -6.69
N LEU A 69 -0.74 1.54 -6.84
CA LEU A 69 -2.04 2.21 -6.81
C LEU A 69 -2.99 1.67 -7.90
N ASN A 70 -2.50 1.54 -9.13
CA ASN A 70 -3.30 1.02 -10.24
C ASN A 70 -3.68 -0.44 -10.04
N TYR A 71 -2.77 -1.26 -9.52
CA TYR A 71 -3.07 -2.64 -9.16
C TYR A 71 -4.17 -2.71 -8.10
N MET A 72 -4.08 -1.89 -7.04
CA MET A 72 -5.11 -1.83 -6.00
C MET A 72 -6.45 -1.35 -6.55
N LYS A 73 -6.48 -0.33 -7.42
CA LYS A 73 -7.71 0.13 -8.10
C LYS A 73 -8.37 -0.99 -8.90
N HIS A 74 -7.58 -1.81 -9.59
CA HIS A 74 -8.09 -2.95 -10.34
C HIS A 74 -8.64 -4.04 -9.41
N ARG A 75 -7.89 -4.39 -8.35
CA ARG A 75 -8.31 -5.36 -7.35
C ARG A 75 -9.62 -4.95 -6.66
N SER A 76 -9.71 -3.71 -6.18
CA SER A 76 -10.92 -3.16 -5.55
C SER A 76 -12.14 -3.28 -6.45
N LYS A 77 -12.02 -2.99 -7.75
CA LYS A 77 -13.13 -3.13 -8.70
C LYS A 77 -13.65 -4.57 -8.78
N SER A 78 -12.76 -5.56 -8.71
CA SER A 78 -13.17 -6.98 -8.71
C SER A 78 -13.90 -7.40 -7.43
N GLU A 79 -13.74 -6.63 -6.35
CA GLU A 79 -14.37 -6.83 -5.04
C GLU A 79 -15.62 -5.92 -4.85
N THR A 80 -16.14 -5.31 -5.92
CA THR A 80 -17.29 -4.37 -5.88
C THR A 80 -17.03 -3.10 -5.04
N ILE A 81 -15.76 -2.74 -4.89
CA ILE A 81 -15.32 -1.51 -4.21
C ILE A 81 -15.10 -0.43 -5.27
N ASP A 82 -15.77 0.71 -5.11
CA ASP A 82 -15.72 1.83 -6.06
C ASP A 82 -14.86 3.01 -5.58
N GLN A 83 -14.49 3.01 -4.30
CA GLN A 83 -13.68 4.07 -3.69
C GLN A 83 -12.50 3.50 -2.91
N ILE A 84 -11.32 4.07 -3.15
CA ILE A 84 -10.12 3.84 -2.33
C ILE A 84 -9.79 5.14 -1.62
N PHE A 85 -9.49 5.06 -0.34
CA PHE A 85 -8.98 6.17 0.46
C PHE A 85 -7.64 5.83 1.09
N VAL A 86 -6.91 6.86 1.51
CA VAL A 86 -5.63 6.74 2.21
C VAL A 86 -5.64 7.64 3.43
N LEU A 87 -5.05 7.16 4.53
CA LEU A 87 -4.74 7.98 5.68
C LEU A 87 -3.24 8.28 5.64
N THR A 88 -2.89 9.55 5.44
CA THR A 88 -1.49 9.91 5.27
C THR A 88 -1.12 11.22 5.94
N THR A 89 0.03 11.22 6.63
CA THR A 89 0.69 12.42 7.16
C THR A 89 1.80 12.91 6.23
N HIS A 90 2.13 12.14 5.20
CA HIS A 90 3.18 12.40 4.21
C HIS A 90 2.62 12.27 2.79
N SER A 91 3.34 12.70 1.76
CA SER A 91 2.99 12.41 0.36
C SER A 91 1.58 12.87 -0.11
N LEU A 92 0.95 13.81 0.60
CA LEU A 92 -0.38 14.33 0.26
C LEU A 92 -0.44 14.86 -1.18
N HIS A 93 0.61 15.58 -1.59
CA HIS A 93 0.68 16.16 -2.94
C HIS A 93 0.66 15.09 -4.02
N TRP A 94 1.42 14.00 -3.82
CA TRP A 94 1.47 12.88 -4.76
C TRP A 94 0.10 12.24 -4.94
N PHE A 95 -0.62 11.96 -3.85
CA PHE A 95 -1.97 11.39 -3.91
C PHE A 95 -3.00 12.32 -4.53
N ARG A 96 -2.85 13.65 -4.40
CA ARG A 96 -3.74 14.63 -5.06
C ARG A 96 -3.57 14.67 -6.58
N GLU A 97 -2.43 14.27 -7.10
CA GLU A 97 -2.12 14.30 -8.52
C GLU A 97 -2.53 13.03 -9.27
N GLN A 98 -2.87 11.93 -8.58
CA GLN A 98 -3.26 10.64 -9.17
C GLN A 98 -4.79 10.46 -9.24
#